data_AF-A0AAN9V093-F1
#
_entry.id   AF-A0AAN9V093-F1
#
_cell.length_a   1.000
_cell.length_b   1.000
_cell.length_c   1.000
_cell.angle_alpha   90.00
_cell.angle_beta   90.00
_cell.angle_gamma   90.00
#
_symmetry.space_group_name_H-M   'P 1'
#
loop_
_entity.id
_entity.type
_entity.pdbx_description
1 polymer ?
#
loop_
_entity_poly.entity_id
_entity_poly.type
_entity_poly.pdbx_seq_one_letter_code
_entity_poly.pdbx_strand_id
1 'polypeptide(L)'
;NDNWLIKYDQPNIQPAATSTLDGEMMDATEWNVVQLPEIRIAAIDNGLAFPFKHPDSWRAYPYHWAWLPQAKVPFSQETRELVLPQLSDMNFVQDLCDDLYHLFKQDKALTGIYLRDK
;
A
#
# COMPACT_ATOMS: atom_id res chain seq x y z
N ASN A 1 14.07 -1.19 -9.17
CA ASN A 1 12.87 -1.51 -8.38
C ASN A 1 11.77 -0.60 -8.86
N ASP A 2 11.09 -0.99 -9.95
CA ASP A 2 10.43 -0.01 -10.82
C ASP A 2 8.90 -0.15 -10.81
N ASN A 3 8.38 -1.19 -10.14
CA ASN A 3 6.94 -1.50 -10.06
C ASN A 3 6.29 -0.87 -8.80
N TRP A 4 6.98 0.04 -8.13
CA TRP A 4 6.42 0.80 -7.03
C TRP A 4 7.08 2.18 -6.98
N LEU A 5 6.29 3.18 -6.62
CA LEU A 5 6.71 4.59 -6.58
C LEU A 5 6.74 5.08 -5.14
N ILE A 6 7.66 6.00 -4.84
CA ILE A 6 7.68 6.75 -3.58
C ILE A 6 7.35 8.21 -3.89
N LYS A 7 6.38 8.77 -3.17
CA LYS A 7 6.18 10.22 -3.08
C LYS A 7 6.74 10.68 -1.74
N TYR A 8 7.62 11.67 -1.77
CA TYR A 8 8.18 12.29 -0.58
C TYR A 8 7.86 13.79 -0.60
N ASP A 9 7.10 14.23 0.39
CA ASP A 9 6.78 15.63 0.62
C ASP A 9 7.74 16.15 1.71
N GLN A 10 8.63 17.08 1.34
CA GLN A 10 9.61 17.67 2.25
C GLN A 10 8.93 18.53 3.32
N PRO A 11 9.53 18.64 4.53
CA PRO A 11 8.97 19.50 5.54
C PRO A 11 9.04 20.96 5.09
N ASN A 12 7.94 21.68 5.23
CA ASN A 12 7.85 23.09 4.88
C ASN A 12 7.37 23.90 6.09
N ILE A 13 8.02 25.04 6.31
CA ILE A 13 7.60 26.03 7.31
C ILE A 13 6.61 26.94 6.60
N GLN A 14 5.32 26.80 6.90
CA GLN A 14 4.33 27.75 6.40
C GLN A 14 4.38 28.99 7.29
N PRO A 15 4.64 30.19 6.74
CA PRO A 15 4.46 31.42 7.50
C PRO A 15 2.97 31.54 7.83
N ALA A 16 2.67 31.84 9.10
CA ALA A 16 1.31 32.06 9.54
C ALA A 16 0.62 33.09 8.61
N ALA A 17 -0.48 32.69 7.99
CA ALA A 17 -1.28 33.61 7.18
C ALA A 17 -1.69 34.77 8.09
N THR A 18 -1.16 35.97 7.83
CA THR A 18 -1.46 37.18 8.57
C THR A 18 -2.94 37.49 8.34
N SER A 19 -3.80 37.05 9.27
CA SER A 19 -5.19 37.48 9.30
C SER A 19 -5.17 38.94 9.71
N THR A 20 -5.28 39.85 8.74
CA THR A 20 -5.50 41.27 8.97
C THR A 20 -6.92 41.45 9.50
N LEU A 21 -7.11 41.35 10.81
CA LEU A 21 -8.27 41.89 11.51
C LEU A 21 -7.78 42.59 12.78
N ASP A 22 -8.33 43.77 13.00
CA ASP A 22 -7.86 44.84 13.88
C ASP A 22 -7.50 44.42 15.31
N GLY A 23 -6.40 45.03 15.78
CA GLY A 23 -6.26 45.59 17.13
C GLY A 23 -6.50 44.67 18.32
N GLU A 24 -5.43 44.10 18.88
CA GLU A 24 -5.05 44.14 20.30
C GLU A 24 -3.82 43.25 20.52
N MET A 25 -2.96 43.64 21.48
CA MET A 25 -1.71 42.93 21.80
C MET A 25 -1.98 41.49 22.25
N MET A 26 -1.75 40.50 21.38
CA MET A 26 -1.71 39.09 21.76
C MET A 26 -0.34 38.48 21.44
N ASP A 27 0.35 38.17 22.53
CA ASP A 27 1.34 37.12 22.75
C ASP A 27 2.09 36.55 21.52
N ALA A 28 3.38 36.89 21.44
CA ALA A 28 4.34 36.41 20.46
C ALA A 28 4.73 34.95 20.69
N THR A 29 3.74 34.05 20.65
CA THR A 29 3.95 32.61 20.55
C THR A 29 3.36 32.11 19.23
N GLU A 30 3.77 32.74 18.13
CA GLU A 30 3.53 32.27 16.76
C GLU A 30 4.37 30.99 16.54
N TRP A 31 3.85 29.86 17.02
CA TRP A 31 4.38 28.56 16.69
C TRP A 31 4.23 28.36 15.18
N ASN A 32 5.31 28.60 14.44
CA ASN A 32 5.41 28.21 13.04
C ASN A 32 4.94 26.75 12.90
N VAL A 33 3.83 26.52 12.20
CA VAL A 33 3.34 25.16 11.95
C VAL A 33 4.27 24.53 10.93
N VAL A 34 5.26 23.79 11.42
CA VAL A 34 6.14 22.98 10.58
C VAL A 34 5.31 21.82 10.07
N GLN A 35 5.06 21.77 8.77
CA GLN A 35 4.47 20.59 8.16
C GLN A 35 5.52 19.47 8.22
N LEU A 36 5.22 18.39 8.94
CA LEU A 36 6.11 17.23 9.03
C LEU A 36 6.31 16.59 7.65
N PRO A 37 7.47 15.96 7.40
CA PRO A 37 7.69 15.23 6.16
C PRO A 37 6.66 14.10 6.03
N GLU A 38 6.12 13.93 4.82
CA GLU A 38 5.19 12.85 4.51
C GLU A 38 5.82 11.93 3.45
N ILE A 39 5.80 10.63 3.69
CA ILE A 39 6.26 9.61 2.73
C ILE A 39 5.09 8.69 2.41
N ARG A 40 4.85 8.47 1.12
CA ARG A 40 3.82 7.56 0.62
C ARG A 40 4.39 6.63 -0.45
N ILE A 41 3.88 5.40 -0.48
CA ILE A 41 4.25 4.38 -1.47
C ILE A 41 3.01 4.05 -2.32
N ALA A 42 3.21 3.90 -3.63
CA ALA A 42 2.20 3.38 -4.55
C ALA A 42 2.71 2.09 -5.21
N ALA A 43 1.99 0.98 -5.03
CA ALA A 43 2.25 -0.26 -5.77
C ALA A 43 1.56 -0.20 -7.14
N ILE A 44 2.35 -0.17 -8.21
CA ILE A 44 1.87 -0.07 -9.58
C ILE A 44 2.18 -1.36 -10.34
N ASP A 45 1.61 -1.50 -11.54
CA ASP A 45 1.92 -2.62 -12.44
C ASP A 45 1.72 -4.02 -11.80
N ASN A 46 0.52 -4.25 -11.24
CA ASN A 46 0.14 -5.52 -10.60
C ASN A 46 -0.42 -6.56 -11.59
N GLY A 47 -0.23 -6.37 -12.91
CA GLY A 47 -0.87 -7.18 -13.96
C GLY A 47 -0.40 -8.64 -14.03
N LEU A 48 0.75 -8.96 -13.42
CA LEU A 48 1.31 -10.32 -13.35
C LEU A 48 1.07 -11.00 -11.99
N ALA A 49 0.11 -10.52 -11.21
CA ALA A 49 -0.31 -11.14 -9.95
C ALA A 49 -1.24 -12.36 -10.18
N PHE A 50 -1.62 -13.04 -9.09
CA PHE A 50 -2.56 -14.17 -9.08
C PHE A 50 -2.17 -15.39 -9.96
N PRO A 51 -0.98 -15.99 -9.75
CA PRO A 51 -0.63 -17.22 -10.45
C PRO A 51 -1.49 -18.41 -9.96
N PHE A 52 -1.86 -19.31 -10.87
CA PHE A 52 -2.64 -20.52 -10.51
C PHE A 52 -1.83 -21.56 -9.71
N LYS A 53 -0.49 -21.52 -9.83
CA LYS A 53 0.45 -22.34 -9.05
C LYS A 53 1.71 -21.54 -8.76
N HIS A 54 2.49 -21.99 -7.78
CA HIS A 54 3.84 -21.44 -7.57
C HIS A 54 4.75 -21.69 -8.80
N PRO A 55 5.69 -20.77 -9.09
CA PRO A 55 6.68 -20.99 -10.13
C PRO A 55 7.49 -22.27 -9.90
N ASP A 56 7.80 -22.99 -10.98
CA ASP A 56 8.58 -24.24 -10.92
C ASP A 56 10.04 -24.01 -10.43
N SER A 57 10.54 -22.77 -10.55
CA SER A 57 11.82 -22.34 -9.99
C SER A 57 11.64 -21.12 -9.11
N TRP A 58 12.06 -21.22 -7.85
CA TRP A 58 11.99 -20.13 -6.87
C TRP A 58 12.80 -18.88 -7.28
N ARG A 59 13.71 -19.01 -8.25
CA ARG A 59 14.52 -17.90 -8.77
C ARG A 59 13.90 -17.17 -9.97
N ALA A 60 12.82 -17.69 -10.55
CA ALA A 60 12.27 -17.14 -11.79
C ALA A 60 11.49 -15.83 -11.57
N TYR A 61 10.86 -15.67 -10.40
CA TYR A 61 10.01 -14.50 -10.09
C TYR A 61 10.23 -14.01 -8.64
N PRO A 62 11.41 -13.42 -8.34
CA PRO A 62 11.71 -12.96 -7.00
C PRO A 62 10.98 -11.64 -6.68
N TYR A 63 10.58 -11.47 -5.42
CA TYR A 63 10.17 -10.16 -4.90
C TYR A 63 11.40 -9.26 -4.74
N HIS A 64 11.66 -8.36 -5.69
CA HIS A 64 12.89 -7.56 -5.69
C HIS A 64 13.11 -6.70 -4.43
N TRP A 65 12.03 -6.29 -3.75
CA TRP A 65 12.11 -5.55 -2.49
C TRP A 65 12.69 -6.39 -1.34
N ALA A 66 12.68 -7.73 -1.43
CA ALA A 66 13.21 -8.61 -0.39
C ALA A 66 14.73 -8.47 -0.18
N TRP A 67 15.47 -7.91 -1.16
CA TRP A 67 16.89 -7.63 -1.04
C TRP A 67 17.22 -6.27 -0.42
N LEU A 68 16.21 -5.42 -0.20
CA LEU A 68 16.41 -4.14 0.46
C LEU A 68 16.68 -4.34 1.96
N PRO A 69 17.53 -3.50 2.60
CA PRO A 69 17.74 -3.54 4.04
C PRO A 69 16.43 -3.50 4.86
N GLN A 70 15.44 -2.76 4.37
CA GLN A 70 14.12 -2.59 4.97
C GLN A 70 13.37 -3.92 5.14
N ALA A 71 13.58 -4.90 4.24
CA ALA A 71 12.94 -6.20 4.33
C ALA A 71 13.46 -7.07 5.49
N LYS A 72 14.58 -6.68 6.11
CA LYS A 72 15.13 -7.35 7.30
C LYS A 72 14.50 -6.86 8.60
N VAL A 73 13.73 -5.75 8.55
CA VAL A 73 13.05 -5.20 9.71
C VAL A 73 11.79 -6.05 9.96
N PRO A 74 11.57 -6.55 11.19
CA PRO A 74 10.34 -7.25 11.54
C PRO A 74 9.11 -6.37 11.34
N PHE A 75 7.96 -6.98 11.03
CA PHE A 75 6.70 -6.24 10.92
C PHE A 75 6.38 -5.49 12.22
N SER A 76 5.90 -4.24 12.08
CA SER A 76 5.47 -3.42 13.21
C SER A 76 4.22 -3.99 13.87
N GLN A 77 3.97 -3.57 15.12
CA GLN A 77 2.74 -3.92 15.82
C GLN A 77 1.49 -3.44 15.06
N GLU A 78 1.53 -2.22 14.52
CA GLU A 78 0.47 -1.65 13.69
C GLU A 78 0.12 -2.53 12.49
N THR A 79 1.11 -2.98 11.70
CA THR A 79 0.86 -3.88 10.56
C THR A 79 0.26 -5.20 11.01
N ARG A 80 0.74 -5.75 12.14
CA ARG A 80 0.24 -7.03 12.68
C ARG A 80 -1.21 -6.91 13.14
N GLU A 81 -1.54 -5.85 13.88
CA GLU A 81 -2.90 -5.60 14.38
C GLU A 81 -3.87 -5.28 13.25
N LEU A 82 -3.41 -4.64 12.18
CA LEU A 82 -4.23 -4.37 11.01
C LEU A 82 -4.52 -5.65 10.20
N VAL A 83 -3.50 -6.48 9.94
CA VAL A 83 -3.59 -7.57 8.96
C VAL A 83 -3.99 -8.91 9.59
N LEU A 84 -3.44 -9.26 10.76
CA LEU A 84 -3.63 -10.60 11.34
C LEU A 84 -5.09 -10.94 11.67
N PRO A 85 -5.91 -10.03 12.24
CA PRO A 85 -7.32 -10.36 12.55
C PRO A 85 -8.11 -10.72 11.30
N GLN A 86 -7.88 -10.00 10.20
CA GLN A 86 -8.55 -10.25 8.91
C GLN A 86 -8.15 -11.61 8.33
N LEU A 87 -6.84 -11.90 8.25
CA LEU A 87 -6.36 -13.17 7.69
C LEU A 87 -6.64 -14.40 8.57
N SER A 88 -6.89 -14.20 9.86
CA SER A 88 -7.23 -15.28 10.79
C SER A 88 -8.72 -15.62 10.79
N ASP A 89 -9.57 -14.74 10.26
CA ASP A 89 -11.00 -14.96 10.10
C ASP A 89 -11.28 -15.68 8.77
N MET A 90 -11.78 -16.91 8.86
CA MET A 90 -12.12 -17.71 7.69
C MET A 90 -13.29 -17.14 6.89
N ASN A 91 -14.18 -16.36 7.51
CA ASN A 91 -15.27 -15.70 6.77
C ASN A 91 -14.71 -14.61 5.87
N PHE A 92 -13.80 -13.77 6.39
CA PHE A 92 -13.12 -12.75 5.59
C PHE A 92 -12.37 -13.36 4.39
N VAL A 93 -11.65 -14.45 4.61
CA VAL A 93 -10.91 -15.14 3.53
C VAL A 93 -11.87 -15.71 2.49
N GLN A 94 -12.99 -16.29 2.91
CA GLN A 94 -14.01 -16.81 2.00
C GLN A 94 -14.64 -15.69 1.17
N ASP A 95 -15.05 -14.59 1.81
CA ASP A 95 -15.62 -13.42 1.14
C ASP A 95 -14.63 -12.84 0.11
N LEU A 96 -13.35 -12.73 0.47
CA LEU A 96 -12.29 -12.30 -0.46
C LEU A 96 -12.15 -13.25 -1.68
N CYS A 97 -12.23 -14.56 -1.46
CA CYS A 97 -12.20 -15.54 -2.54
C CYS A 97 -13.41 -15.42 -3.47
N ASP A 98 -14.60 -15.21 -2.90
CA ASP A 98 -15.83 -15.05 -3.66
C ASP A 98 -15.82 -13.75 -4.48
N ASP A 99 -15.35 -12.65 -3.90
CA ASP A 99 -15.13 -11.37 -4.60
C ASP A 99 -14.17 -11.52 -5.79
N LEU A 100 -13.03 -12.20 -5.58
CA LEU A 100 -12.07 -12.47 -6.66
C LEU A 100 -12.67 -13.38 -7.73
N TYR A 101 -13.44 -14.40 -7.35
CA TYR A 101 -14.13 -15.26 -8.31
C TYR A 101 -15.13 -14.49 -9.16
N HIS A 102 -15.94 -13.62 -8.54
CA HIS A 102 -16.90 -12.78 -9.24
C HIS A 102 -16.23 -11.77 -10.16
N LEU A 103 -15.08 -11.21 -9.77
CA LEU A 103 -14.28 -10.31 -10.60
C LEU A 103 -13.71 -11.05 -11.82
N PHE A 104 -13.04 -12.18 -11.61
CA PHE A 104 -12.35 -12.92 -12.68
C PHE A 104 -13.31 -13.61 -13.66
N LYS A 105 -14.51 -13.99 -13.22
CA LYS A 105 -15.53 -14.59 -14.10
C LYS A 105 -16.02 -13.64 -15.20
N GLN A 106 -15.86 -12.32 -15.02
CA GLN A 106 -16.25 -11.33 -16.03
C GLN A 106 -15.34 -11.40 -17.28
N ASP A 107 -14.14 -11.98 -17.16
CA ASP A 107 -13.21 -12.15 -18.26
C ASP A 107 -13.41 -13.49 -19.00
N LYS A 108 -13.76 -13.40 -20.29
CA LYS A 108 -13.92 -14.56 -21.18
C LYS A 108 -12.62 -15.33 -21.38
N ALA A 109 -11.46 -14.67 -21.27
CA ALA A 109 -10.14 -15.29 -21.45
C ALA A 109 -9.80 -16.24 -20.29
N LEU A 110 -10.11 -15.86 -19.04
CA LEU A 110 -9.85 -16.69 -17.85
C LEU A 110 -10.72 -17.95 -17.84
N THR A 111 -11.97 -17.86 -18.27
CA THR A 111 -12.88 -19.02 -18.41
C THR A 111 -12.34 -20.07 -19.38
N GLY A 112 -11.62 -19.66 -20.42
CA GLY A 112 -11.03 -20.55 -21.43
C GLY A 112 -9.79 -21.33 -20.96
N ILE A 113 -9.06 -20.83 -19.96
CA ILE A 113 -7.90 -21.53 -19.38
C ILE A 113 -8.37 -22.72 -18.54
N TYR A 114 -9.39 -22.51 -17.69
CA TYR A 114 -9.99 -23.58 -16.88
C TYR A 114 -10.66 -24.70 -17.69
N LEU A 115 -10.99 -24.46 -18.97
CA LEU A 115 -11.56 -25.47 -19.87
C LEU A 115 -10.53 -26.23 -20.70
N ARG A 116 -9.27 -25.78 -20.76
CA ARG A 116 -8.20 -26.51 -21.48
C ARG A 116 -7.47 -27.53 -20.61
N ASP A 117 -7.56 -27.39 -19.29
CA ASP A 117 -6.93 -28.28 -18.32
C ASP A 117 -7.89 -29.36 -17.78
N LYS A 118 -9.00 -29.63 -18.49
CA LYS A 118 -9.90 -30.78 -18.26
C LYS A 118 -9.92 -31.76 -19.43
#